data_AF-A0AAU4J1F9-F1
#
_entry.id   AF-A0AAU4J1F9-F1
#
_cell.length_a   1.000
_cell.length_b   1.000
_cell.length_c   1.000
_cell.angle_alpha   90.00
_cell.angle_beta   90.00
_cell.angle_gamma   90.00
#
_symmetry.space_group_name_H-M   'P 1'
#
loop_
_entity.id
_entity.type
_entity.pdbx_description
1 polymer ?
#
loop_
_entity_poly.entity_id
_entity_poly.type
_entity_poly.pdbx_seq_one_letter_code
_entity_poly.pdbx_strand_id
1 'polypeptide(L)' 'MTPLERLIQESVPARPEKPDVPHSLWTQQEQDRHWTDLCEAMRVPGQKRPARPATPAEAQHGHAA' A
#
# COMPACT_ATOMS: atom_id res chain seq x y z
N MET A 1 -28.30 -28.49 11.50
CA MET A 1 -26.84 -28.34 11.61
C MET A 1 -26.16 -29.18 10.56
N THR A 2 -26.11 -28.62 9.35
CA THR A 2 -25.37 -29.16 8.21
C THR A 2 -23.89 -28.79 8.32
N PRO A 3 -22.99 -29.49 7.63
CA PRO A 3 -21.57 -29.11 7.58
C PRO A 3 -21.34 -27.67 7.09
N LEU A 4 -22.19 -27.18 6.19
CA LEU A 4 -22.14 -25.80 5.70
C LEU A 4 -22.55 -24.79 6.78
N GLU A 5 -23.57 -25.10 7.57
CA GLU A 5 -24.01 -24.26 8.70
C GLU A 5 -22.89 -24.13 9.75
N ARG A 6 -22.14 -25.20 10.00
CA ARG A 6 -20.98 -25.17 10.91
C ARG A 6 -19.85 -24.29 10.39
N LEU A 7 -19.57 -24.35 9.08
CA LEU A 7 -18.51 -23.55 8.45
C LEU A 7 -18.83 -22.05 8.44
N ILE A 8 -20.11 -21.69 8.36
CA ILE A 8 -20.57 -20.29 8.48
C ILE A 8 -20.49 -19.81 9.94
N GLN A 9 -20.70 -20.72 10.90
CA GLN A 9 -20.62 -20.42 12.34
C GLN A 9 -19.18 -20.29 12.85
N GLU A 10 -18.23 -20.92 12.16
CA GLU A 10 -16.80 -20.72 12.36
C GLU A 10 -16.45 -19.29 11.92
N SER A 11 -16.52 -18.36 12.87
CA SER A 11 -16.18 -16.96 12.67
C SER A 11 -14.80 -16.85 12.03
N VAL A 12 -14.76 -16.34 10.79
CA VAL A 12 -13.51 -15.96 10.13
C VAL A 12 -12.76 -15.04 11.08
N PRO A 13 -11.50 -15.35 11.46
CA PRO A 13 -10.74 -14.46 12.32
C PRO A 13 -10.74 -13.06 11.70
N ALA A 14 -11.27 -12.10 12.45
CA ALA A 14 -11.35 -10.72 12.00
C ALA A 14 -9.95 -10.27 11.59
N ARG A 15 -9.83 -9.67 10.40
CA ARG A 15 -8.57 -9.07 9.96
C ARG A 15 -8.13 -8.10 11.05
N PRO A 16 -6.92 -8.22 11.60
CA PRO A 16 -6.45 -7.28 12.62
C PRO A 16 -6.52 -5.87 12.05
N GLU A 17 -6.97 -4.92 12.87
CA GLU A 17 -6.95 -3.51 12.50
C GLU A 17 -5.52 -3.15 12.11
N LYS A 18 -5.37 -2.61 10.90
CA LYS A 18 -4.07 -2.10 10.49
C LYS A 18 -3.79 -0.91 11.39
N PRO A 19 -2.62 -0.85 12.05
CA PRO A 19 -2.23 0.34 12.76
C PRO A 19 -2.30 1.51 11.78
N ASP A 20 -2.92 2.60 12.22
CA ASP A 20 -2.98 3.86 11.49
C ASP A 20 -1.58 4.47 11.55
N VAL A 21 -0.67 3.93 10.73
CA VAL A 21 0.69 4.45 10.61
C VAL A 21 0.61 5.59 9.59
N PRO A 22 0.74 6.85 10.04
CA PRO A 22 0.69 7.95 9.11
C PRO A 22 2.04 7.97 8.40
N HIS A 23 2.00 7.91 7.06
CA HIS A 23 3.12 8.07 6.15
C HIS A 23 3.97 6.81 5.90
N SER A 24 4.34 6.67 4.62
CA SER A 24 5.27 5.64 4.15
C SER A 24 6.48 5.56 5.08
N LEU A 25 6.85 4.33 5.48
CA LEU A 25 8.03 4.08 6.32
C LEU A 25 9.33 4.52 5.64
N TRP A 26 9.30 4.75 4.32
CA TRP A 26 10.45 5.12 3.52
C TRP A 26 10.37 6.56 3.05
N THR A 27 11.48 7.26 3.24
CA THR A 27 11.75 8.56 2.62
C THR A 27 11.72 8.45 1.09
N GLN A 28 11.58 9.59 0.39
CA GLN A 28 11.64 9.61 -1.08
C GLN A 28 12.97 9.06 -1.61
N GLN A 29 14.08 9.39 -0.93
CA GLN A 29 15.41 8.90 -1.30
C GLN A 29 15.52 7.38 -1.19
N GLU A 30 14.97 6.78 -0.14
CA GLU A 30 14.94 5.32 0.02
C GLU A 30 14.09 4.65 -1.05
N GLN A 31 12.96 5.26 -1.41
CA GLN A 31 12.11 4.76 -2.50
C GLN A 31 12.81 4.82 -3.85
N ASP A 32 13.52 5.91 -4.16
CA ASP A 32 14.24 6.08 -5.43
C ASP A 32 15.44 5.14 -5.52
N ARG A 33 16.16 4.93 -4.41
CA ARG A 33 17.23 3.93 -4.33
C ARG A 33 16.70 2.53 -4.56
N HIS A 34 15.63 2.15 -3.85
CA HIS A 34 15.02 0.84 -4.01
C HIS A 34 14.55 0.60 -5.45
N TRP A 35 13.98 1.62 -6.09
CA TRP A 35 13.56 1.53 -7.49
C TRP A 35 14.75 1.34 -8.44
N THR A 36 15.88 2.00 -8.17
CA THR A 36 17.11 1.84 -8.95
C THR A 36 17.63 0.41 -8.84
N ASP A 37 17.75 -0.11 -7.62
CA ASP A 37 18.19 -1.49 -7.35
C ASP A 37 17.28 -2.52 -8.06
N LEU A 38 15.96 -2.29 -8.05
CA LEU A 38 15.00 -3.13 -8.75
C LEU A 38 15.20 -3.11 -10.28
N CYS A 39 15.42 -1.93 -10.86
CA CYS A 39 15.68 -1.77 -12.29
C CYS A 39 16.96 -2.48 -12.72
N GLU A 40 18.00 -2.43 -11.89
CA GLU A 40 19.25 -3.17 -12.11
C GLU A 40 19.03 -4.68 -12.07
N ALA A 41 18.33 -5.18 -11.04
CA ALA A 41 18.01 -6.60 -10.90
C ALA A 41 17.20 -7.15 -12.09
N MET A 42 16.27 -6.34 -12.59
CA MET A 42 15.41 -6.67 -13.73
C MET A 42 16.07 -6.38 -15.09
N ARG A 43 17.32 -5.90 -15.12
CA ARG A 43 18.07 -5.51 -16.34
C ARG A 43 17.33 -4.49 -17.21
N VAL A 44 16.61 -3.57 -16.58
CA VAL A 44 15.92 -2.43 -17.21
C VAL A 44 16.42 -1.10 -16.61
N PRO A 45 17.73 -0.82 -16.68
CA PRO A 45 18.31 0.36 -16.03
C PRO A 45 17.72 1.66 -16.59
N GLY A 46 17.62 2.68 -15.74
CA GLY A 46 17.18 4.03 -16.13
C GLY A 46 15.67 4.22 -16.27
N GLN A 47 14.86 3.20 -15.97
CA GLN A 47 13.41 3.38 -15.90
C GLN A 47 13.02 4.34 -14.78
N LYS A 48 12.13 5.29 -15.07
CA LYS A 48 11.64 6.24 -14.08
C LYS A 48 10.64 5.56 -13.14
N ARG A 49 10.74 5.87 -11.85
CA ARG A 49 9.79 5.38 -10.85
C ARG A 49 8.39 5.90 -11.18
N PRO A 50 7.36 5.05 -11.18
CA PRO A 50 5.99 5.53 -11.34
C PRO A 50 5.62 6.47 -10.18
N ALA A 51 5.05 7.62 -10.52
CA ALA A 51 4.47 8.51 -9.52
C ALA A 51 3.23 7.84 -8.93
N ARG A 52 3.05 7.94 -7.61
CA ARG A 52 1.79 7.53 -6.98
C ARG A 52 0.69 8.43 -7.57
N PRO A 53 -0.37 7.87 -8.19
CA PRO A 53 -1.51 8.69 -8.57
C PRO A 53 -2.10 9.30 -7.30
N ALA A 54 -2.33 10.62 -7.31
CA ALA A 54 -3.00 11.29 -6.20
C ALA A 54 -4.33 10.58 -5.95
N THR A 55 -4.49 10.04 -4.76
CA THR A 55 -5.78 9.44 -4.41
C THR A 55 -6.79 10.57 -4.18
N PRO A 56 -8.08 10.42 -4.54
CA PRO A 56 -9.09 11.48 -4.34
C PRO A 56 -9.21 11.98 -2.89
N ALA A 57 -8.73 11.20 -1.92
CA ALA A 57 -8.71 11.54 -0.50
C ALA A 57 -7.73 12.69 -0.15
N GLU A 58 -6.70 12.94 -0.96
CA GLU A 58 -5.70 14.00 -0.70
C GLU A 58 -6.12 15.37 -1.26
N ALA A 59 -7.14 15.44 -2.13
CA ALA A 59 -7.57 16.69 -2.77
C ALA A 59 -8.44 17.60 -1.88
N GLN A 60 -8.89 17.13 -0.71
CA GLN A 60 -9.85 17.87 0.14
C GLN A 60 -9.22 18.67 1.29
N HIS A 61 -7.89 18.60 1.51
CA HIS A 61 -7.21 19.33 2.60
C HIS A 61 -6.33 20.50 2.13
N GLY A 62 -6.58 21.02 0.92
CA GLY A 62 -5.86 22.14 0.33
C GLY A 62 -6.76 23.28 -0.15
N HIS A 63 -7.78 23.65 0.63
CA HIS A 63 -8.49 24.91 0.38
C HIS A 63 -8.93 25.56 1.69
N ALA A 64 -8.02 26.35 2.27
CA ALA A 64 -8.37 27.46 3.14
C ALA A 64 -7.54 28.65 2.65
N ALA A 65 -8.27 29.73 2.36
CA ALA A 65 -7.84 30.96 1.72
C ALA A 65 -6.80 31.76 2.54
#